data_AF-A0A2Z5FWQ7-F1
#
_entry.id   AF-A0A2Z5FWQ7-F1
#
_cell.length_a   1.000
_cell.length_b   1.000
_cell.length_c   1.000
_cell.angle_alpha   90.00
_cell.angle_beta   90.00
_cell.angle_gamma   90.00
#
_symmetry.space_group_name_H-M   'P 1'
#
loop_
_entity.id
_entity.type
_entity.pdbx_description
1 polymer ?
#
loop_
_entity_poly.entity_id
_entity_poly.type
_entity_poly.pdbx_seq_one_letter_code
_entity_poly.pdbx_strand_id
1 'polypeptide(L)'
;MLEKAGYEVYPVMELADADRILRSRHINLTILCHTLSKEQQATVLATAHQLRPTMKMLLLTAAAFQSLDGTAEEVFYTFAGPRALVATINRLMGRENASITG
;
A
#
# COMPACT_ATOMS: atom_id res chain seq x y z
N MET A 1 11.78 7.75 2.63
CA MET A 1 10.76 8.78 2.95
C MET A 1 9.78 8.26 4.00
N LEU A 2 9.10 7.13 3.73
CA LEU A 2 8.17 6.53 4.70
C LEU A 2 8.86 6.13 6.00
N GLU A 3 10.09 5.63 5.94
CA GLU A 3 10.94 5.39 7.13
C GLU A 3 11.15 6.66 7.96
N LYS A 4 11.40 7.80 7.30
CA LYS A 4 11.52 9.10 7.97
C LYS A 4 10.20 9.58 8.58
N ALA A 5 9.06 9.06 8.12
CA ALA A 5 7.74 9.27 8.70
C ALA A 5 7.41 8.23 9.80
N GLY A 6 8.37 7.40 10.21
CA GLY A 6 8.22 6.43 11.28
C GLY A 6 7.49 5.14 10.88
N TYR A 7 7.55 4.78 9.59
CA TYR A 7 7.07 3.48 9.11
C TYR A 7 8.23 2.51 8.97
N GLU A 8 8.01 1.25 9.37
CA GLU A 8 8.89 0.16 8.93
C GLU A 8 8.54 -0.21 7.48
N VAL A 9 9.53 -0.24 6.59
CA VAL A 9 9.32 -0.41 5.15
C VAL A 9 10.08 -1.64 4.67
N TYR A 10 9.39 -2.48 3.91
CA TYR A 10 9.96 -3.68 3.29
C TYR A 10 9.87 -3.55 1.77
N PRO A 11 10.89 -2.98 1.10
CA PRO A 11 10.89 -2.88 -0.35
C PRO A 11 11.12 -4.25 -0.97
N VAL A 12 10.31 -4.60 -1.97
CA VAL A 12 10.42 -5.85 -2.73
C VAL A 12 10.31 -5.54 -4.21
N MET A 13 11.12 -6.22 -5.02
CA MET A 13 11.08 -6.11 -6.49
C MET A 13 10.49 -7.35 -7.14
N GLU A 14 10.45 -8.47 -6.41
CA GLU A 14 9.95 -9.75 -6.91
C GLU A 14 8.70 -10.20 -6.14
N LEU A 15 7.76 -10.82 -6.85
CA LEU A 15 6.52 -11.33 -6.24
C LEU A 15 6.77 -12.44 -5.22
N ALA A 16 7.77 -13.28 -5.43
CA ALA A 16 8.11 -14.36 -4.50
C ALA A 16 8.56 -13.78 -3.14
N ASP A 17 9.34 -12.70 -3.15
CA ASP A 17 9.72 -11.99 -1.94
C ASP A 17 8.54 -11.29 -1.27
N ALA A 18 7.62 -10.71 -2.06
CA ALA A 18 6.40 -10.13 -1.53
C ALA A 18 5.57 -11.17 -0.75
N ASP A 19 5.32 -12.35 -1.33
CA ASP A 19 4.58 -13.43 -0.67
C ASP A 19 5.29 -13.89 0.61
N ARG A 20 6.61 -14.09 0.56
CA ARG A 20 7.41 -14.48 1.73
C ARG A 20 7.30 -13.46 2.87
N ILE A 21 7.36 -12.17 2.57
CA ILE A 21 7.25 -11.11 3.59
C ILE A 21 5.83 -11.03 4.13
N LEU A 22 4.81 -11.10 3.27
CA LEU A 22 3.40 -11.07 3.69
C LEU A 22 3.05 -12.21 4.65
N ARG A 23 3.66 -13.40 4.46
CA ARG A 23 3.48 -14.56 5.34
C ARG A 23 4.29 -14.48 6.63
N SER A 24 5.50 -13.93 6.59
CA SER A 24 6.43 -13.93 7.74
C SER A 24 6.31 -12.70 8.64
N ARG A 25 5.70 -11.61 8.16
CA ARG A 25 5.61 -10.33 8.88
C ARG A 25 4.18 -9.88 9.07
N HIS A 26 3.99 -9.02 10.05
CA HIS A 26 2.73 -8.32 10.28
C HIS A 26 2.68 -7.03 9.46
N ILE A 27 2.34 -7.15 8.18
CA ILE A 27 2.20 -5.99 7.30
C ILE A 27 0.80 -5.38 7.48
N ASN A 28 0.76 -4.08 7.80
CA ASN A 28 -0.50 -3.34 7.94
C ASN A 28 -0.95 -2.66 6.66
N LEU A 29 -0.02 -2.31 5.77
CA LEU A 29 -0.25 -1.64 4.50
C LEU A 29 0.65 -2.22 3.43
N THR A 30 0.06 -2.63 2.31
CA THR A 30 0.79 -2.98 1.08
C THR A 30 0.65 -1.86 0.06
N ILE A 31 1.77 -1.42 -0.51
CA ILE A 31 1.80 -0.41 -1.57
C ILE A 31 2.24 -1.10 -2.87
N LEU A 32 1.35 -1.09 -3.87
CA LEU A 32 1.62 -1.66 -5.19
C LEU A 32 2.07 -0.57 -6.16
N CYS A 33 3.12 -0.82 -6.93
CA CYS A 33 3.61 0.15 -7.91
C CYS A 33 2.91 -0.01 -9.26
N HIS A 34 2.83 1.08 -10.02
CA HIS A 34 2.23 1.14 -11.36
C HIS A 34 2.95 0.28 -12.41
N THR A 35 4.17 -0.16 -12.12
CA THR A 35 4.98 -1.01 -13.00
C THR A 35 4.57 -2.49 -12.96
N LEU A 36 3.77 -2.91 -11.97
CA LEU A 36 3.24 -4.26 -11.92
C LEU A 36 2.14 -4.44 -12.96
N SER A 37 2.13 -5.59 -13.66
CA SER A 37 1.02 -5.95 -14.54
C SER A 37 -0.26 -6.16 -13.73
N LYS A 38 -1.43 -6.10 -14.40
CA LYS A 38 -2.72 -6.34 -13.75
C LYS A 38 -2.80 -7.71 -13.07
N GLU A 39 -2.22 -8.76 -13.68
CA GLU A 39 -2.18 -10.11 -13.12
C GLU A 39 -1.31 -10.18 -11.85
N GLN A 40 -0.16 -9.49 -11.87
CA GLN A 40 0.71 -9.41 -10.71
C GLN A 40 0.04 -8.65 -9.56
N GLN A 41 -0.63 -7.53 -9.86
CA GLN A 41 -1.43 -6.79 -8.89
C GLN A 41 -2.52 -7.69 -8.30
N ALA A 42 -3.33 -8.35 -9.13
CA ALA A 42 -4.39 -9.26 -8.68
C ALA A 42 -3.85 -10.39 -7.77
N THR A 43 -2.70 -10.95 -8.10
CA THR A 43 -2.06 -12.01 -7.31
C THR A 43 -1.65 -11.51 -5.92
N VAL A 44 -1.03 -10.34 -5.84
CA VAL A 44 -0.65 -9.74 -4.55
C VAL A 44 -1.88 -9.38 -3.74
N LEU A 45 -2.90 -8.78 -4.38
CA LEU A 45 -4.18 -8.41 -3.75
C LEU A 45 -4.90 -9.64 -3.17
N ALA A 46 -4.99 -10.73 -3.95
CA ALA A 46 -5.61 -11.97 -3.49
C ALA A 46 -4.86 -12.57 -2.29
N THR A 47 -3.53 -12.62 -2.37
CA THR A 47 -2.67 -13.15 -1.30
C THR A 47 -2.79 -12.32 -0.03
N ALA A 48 -2.72 -10.99 -0.17
CA ALA A 48 -2.91 -10.01 0.88
C ALA A 48 -4.24 -10.22 1.62
N HIS A 49 -5.33 -10.28 0.85
CA HIS A 49 -6.69 -10.43 1.39
C HIS A 49 -6.89 -11.79 2.08
N GLN A 50 -6.35 -12.87 1.51
CA GLN A 50 -6.42 -14.21 2.10
C GLN A 50 -5.66 -14.29 3.43
N LEU A 51 -4.46 -13.69 3.50
CA LEU A 51 -3.65 -13.72 4.72
C LEU A 51 -4.23 -12.81 5.80
N ARG A 52 -4.67 -11.61 5.40
CA ARG A 52 -5.04 -10.52 6.30
C ARG A 52 -6.16 -9.68 5.66
N PRO A 53 -7.44 -10.04 5.85
CA PRO A 53 -8.56 -9.31 5.26
C PRO A 53 -8.64 -7.83 5.66
N THR A 54 -8.04 -7.46 6.80
CA THR A 54 -7.99 -6.09 7.32
C THR A 54 -6.78 -5.29 6.86
N MET A 55 -5.87 -5.88 6.08
CA MET A 55 -4.68 -5.19 5.60
C MET A 55 -5.06 -4.13 4.57
N LYS A 56 -4.51 -2.92 4.77
CA LYS A 56 -4.72 -1.79 3.88
C LYS A 56 -3.93 -1.98 2.61
N MET A 57 -4.48 -1.49 1.49
CA MET A 57 -3.84 -1.62 0.18
C MET A 57 -3.92 -0.30 -0.57
N LEU A 58 -2.78 0.14 -1.08
CA LEU A 58 -2.62 1.36 -1.83
C LEU A 58 -2.01 1.05 -3.19
N LEU A 59 -2.70 1.40 -4.28
CA LEU A 59 -2.16 1.28 -5.62
C LEU A 59 -1.59 2.62 -6.08
N LEU A 60 -0.29 2.67 -6.33
CA LEU A 60 0.35 3.80 -7.01
C LEU A 60 0.09 3.67 -8.50
N THR A 61 -0.49 4.70 -9.11
CA THR A 61 -0.73 4.76 -10.56
C THR A 61 -0.20 6.05 -11.17
N ALA A 62 0.39 5.95 -12.36
CA ALA A 62 0.82 7.08 -13.18
C ALA A 62 -0.29 7.58 -14.12
N ALA A 63 -1.37 6.82 -14.30
CA ALA A 63 -2.52 7.21 -15.12
C ALA A 63 -3.80 7.21 -14.27
N ALA A 64 -4.84 7.91 -14.72
CA ALA A 64 -6.19 7.76 -14.16
C ALA A 64 -6.64 6.30 -14.34
N PHE A 65 -6.41 5.49 -13.33
CA PHE A 65 -6.73 4.07 -13.36
C PHE A 65 -8.20 3.93 -12.97
N GLN A 66 -9.01 3.30 -13.82
CA GLN A 66 -10.33 2.87 -13.41
C GLN A 66 -10.15 1.77 -12.38
N SER A 67 -10.79 1.94 -11.21
CA SER A 67 -10.66 1.03 -10.08
C SER A 67 -10.75 -0.42 -10.54
N LEU A 68 -9.76 -1.23 -10.16
CA LEU A 68 -9.91 -2.69 -10.23
C LEU A 68 -11.10 -3.04 -9.34
N ASP A 69 -12.12 -3.63 -9.93
CA ASP A 69 -13.30 -4.12 -9.23
C ASP A 69 -12.86 -4.94 -8.00
N GLY A 70 -13.07 -4.36 -6.81
CA GLY A 70 -13.27 -5.11 -5.58
C GLY A 70 -12.15 -5.18 -4.55
N THR A 71 -10.94 -4.62 -4.73
CA THR A 71 -9.88 -4.83 -3.71
C THR A 71 -8.92 -3.69 -3.40
N ALA A 72 -8.61 -2.75 -4.30
CA ALA A 72 -7.76 -1.62 -3.93
C ALA A 72 -8.58 -0.60 -3.11
N GLU A 73 -8.35 -0.54 -1.79
CA GLU A 73 -9.04 0.41 -0.91
C GLU A 73 -8.76 1.87 -1.30
N GLU A 74 -7.58 2.15 -1.86
CA GLU A 74 -7.25 3.49 -2.35
C GLU A 74 -6.27 3.46 -3.54
N VAL A 75 -6.50 4.34 -4.52
CA VAL A 75 -5.63 4.57 -5.67
C VAL A 75 -4.96 5.92 -5.51
N PHE A 76 -3.63 5.95 -5.52
CA PHE A 76 -2.84 7.17 -5.37
C PHE A 76 -2.13 7.52 -6.67
N TYR A 77 -2.33 8.76 -7.11
CA TYR A 77 -1.71 9.29 -8.32
C TYR A 77 -0.27 9.71 -8.03
N THR A 78 0.71 9.06 -8.68
CA THR A 78 2.14 9.21 -8.36
C THR A 78 2.65 10.66 -8.53
N PHE A 79 2.03 11.46 -9.39
CA PHE A 79 2.42 12.85 -9.61
C PHE A 79 1.93 13.83 -8.53
N ALA A 80 1.09 13.39 -7.57
CA ALA A 80 0.73 14.20 -6.41
C ALA A 80 1.92 14.43 -5.45
N GLY A 81 2.99 13.65 -5.62
CA GLY A 81 4.27 13.87 -4.96
C GLY A 81 4.40 13.23 -3.57
N PRO A 82 5.62 13.28 -3.00
CA PRO A 82 5.99 12.53 -1.80
C PRO A 82 5.21 12.92 -0.54
N ARG A 83 4.92 14.22 -0.34
CA ARG A 83 4.16 14.68 0.84
C ARG A 83 2.72 14.20 0.83
N ALA A 84 2.06 14.24 -0.34
CA ALA A 84 0.70 13.73 -0.50
C ALA A 84 0.64 12.23 -0.24
N LEU A 85 1.67 11.47 -0.66
CA LEU A 85 1.74 10.02 -0.39
C LEU A 85 1.78 9.73 1.11
N VAL A 86 2.61 10.44 1.87
CA VAL A 86 2.68 10.29 3.33
C VAL A 86 1.34 10.63 3.98
N ALA A 87 0.69 11.71 3.54
CA ALA A 87 -0.62 12.11 4.08
C ALA A 87 -1.69 11.03 3.82
N THR A 88 -1.78 10.51 2.59
CA THR A 88 -2.67 9.39 2.25
C THR A 88 -2.42 8.17 3.13
N ILE A 89 -1.15 7.80 3.32
CA ILE A 89 -0.79 6.65 4.15
C ILE A 89 -1.15 6.89 5.63
N ASN A 90 -0.92 8.10 6.15
CA ASN A 90 -1.31 8.45 7.52
C ASN A 90 -2.83 8.30 7.71
N ARG A 91 -3.62 8.78 6.75
CA ARG A 91 -5.09 8.66 6.75
C ARG A 91 -5.54 7.20 6.73
N LEU A 92 -5.00 6.40 5.81
CA LEU A 92 -5.31 4.95 5.71
C LEU A 92 -4.96 4.19 7.00
N MET A 93 -3.91 4.62 7.68
CA MET A 93 -3.44 4.04 8.93
C MET A 93 -4.08 4.67 10.18
N GLY A 94 -5.03 5.60 10.02
CA GLY A 94 -5.72 6.26 11.14
C GLY A 94 -4.83 7.15 12.01
N ARG A 95 -3.68 7.62 11.50
CA ARG A 95 -2.71 8.44 12.23
C ARG A 95 -3.01 9.94 12.19
N GLU A 96 -4.05 10.39 11.48
CA GLU A 96 -4.41 11.82 11.36
C GLU A 96 -4.87 12.45 12.69
N ASN A 97 -5.23 11.65 13.71
CA ASN A 97 -5.71 12.14 15.01
C ASN A 97 -4.68 12.11 16.16
N ALA A 98 -3.41 11.77 15.92
CA ALA A 98 -2.41 11.67 17.00
C ALA A 98 -1.82 13.02 17.48
N SER A 99 -2.33 14.16 16.99
CA SER A 99 -1.79 15.51 17.29
C SER A 99 -2.77 16.44 18.04
N ILE A 100 -3.74 15.92 18.78
CA ILE A 100 -4.59 16.74 19.67
C ILE A 100 -4.68 16.09 21.06
N THR A 101 -3.58 16.14 21.81
CA THR A 101 -3.57 16.08 23.29
C THR A 101 -2.20 16.54 23.76
N GLY A 102 -2.06 17.86 23.88
CA GLY A 102 -0.98 18.56 24.56
C GLY A 102 -1.58 19.75 25.28
#